data_AF-A0A9D8S9S9-F1
#
_entry.id   AF-A0A9D8S9S9-F1
#
_cell.length_a   1.000
_cell.length_b   1.000
_cell.length_c   1.000
_cell.angle_alpha   90.00
_cell.angle_beta   90.00
_cell.angle_gamma   90.00
#
_symmetry.space_group_name_H-M   'P 1'
#
loop_
_entity.id
_entity.type
_entity.pdbx_description
1 polymer ?
#
loop_
_entity_poly.entity_id
_entity_poly.type
_entity_poly.pdbx_seq_one_letter_code
_entity_poly.pdbx_strand_id
1 'polypeptide(L)'
;MKRKNSWIGLLYILPSFLGIALFYLYPFITSLKYSFTKGVFDDTFVAFDNYIRVLNSEAFQLALKNTVKFYIITFPLIMIISLFFAVLVSQYLKGNTLFKKIFVLPLVIPTASLVLFIGILFGDGGILGNMLNSETNYID
;
A
#
# COMPACT_ATOMS: atom_id res chain seq x y z
N MET A 1 -31.78 30.93 14.01
CA MET A 1 -31.42 29.93 12.99
C MET A 1 -30.11 30.33 12.30
N LYS A 2 -29.12 29.43 12.34
CA LYS A 2 -27.69 29.62 12.05
C LYS A 2 -27.40 29.55 10.53
N ARG A 3 -27.46 30.65 9.78
CA ARG A 3 -27.17 30.64 8.32
C ARG A 3 -26.26 31.76 7.81
N LYS A 4 -25.56 32.48 8.70
CA LYS A 4 -24.74 33.65 8.32
C LYS A 4 -23.22 33.40 8.26
N ASN A 5 -22.73 32.24 8.74
CA ASN A 5 -21.28 31.98 8.86
C ASN A 5 -20.75 30.88 7.91
N SER A 6 -21.56 30.36 6.97
CA SER A 6 -21.13 29.28 6.07
C SER A 6 -20.01 29.70 5.12
N TRP A 7 -19.99 30.97 4.69
CA TRP A 7 -18.97 31.53 3.80
C TRP A 7 -17.59 31.60 4.45
N ILE A 8 -17.55 31.89 5.76
CA ILE A 8 -16.30 31.93 6.53
C ILE A 8 -15.73 30.52 6.68
N GLY A 9 -16.59 29.51 6.95
CA GLY A 9 -16.17 28.10 6.96
C GLY A 9 -15.60 27.64 5.61
N LEU A 10 -16.19 28.12 4.50
CA LEU A 10 -15.72 27.81 3.15
C LEU A 10 -14.33 28.43 2.88
N LEU A 11 -14.09 29.66 3.35
CA LEU A 11 -12.77 30.30 3.30
C LEU A 11 -11.69 29.55 4.08
N TYR A 12 -12.03 28.91 5.21
CA TYR A 12 -11.07 28.10 5.97
C TYR A 12 -10.70 26.79 5.27
N ILE A 13 -11.63 26.19 4.51
CA ILE A 13 -11.38 24.96 3.75
C ILE A 13 -10.63 25.27 2.44
N LEU A 14 -10.77 26.48 1.92
CA LEU A 14 -10.29 26.88 0.60
C LEU A 14 -8.78 26.62 0.39
N PRO A 15 -7.86 26.94 1.32
CA PRO A 15 -6.43 26.66 1.14
C PRO A 15 -6.13 25.15 1.05
N SER A 16 -6.73 24.34 1.92
CA SER A 16 -6.57 22.88 1.90
C SER A 16 -7.15 22.27 0.63
N PHE A 17 -8.33 22.74 0.21
CA PHE A 17 -8.98 22.29 -1.02
C PHE A 17 -8.16 22.66 -2.25
N LEU A 18 -7.63 23.89 -2.33
CA LEU A 18 -6.73 24.30 -3.41
C LEU A 18 -5.46 23.44 -3.44
N GLY A 19 -4.88 23.13 -2.28
CA GLY A 19 -3.74 22.22 -2.19
C GLY A 19 -4.05 20.85 -2.79
N ILE A 20 -5.17 20.23 -2.39
CA ILE A 20 -5.62 18.94 -2.95
C ILE A 20 -5.91 19.08 -4.45
N ALA A 21 -6.57 20.16 -4.88
CA ALA A 21 -6.92 20.35 -6.27
C ALA A 21 -5.67 20.46 -7.17
N LEU A 22 -4.68 21.25 -6.75
CA LEU A 22 -3.48 21.52 -7.54
C LEU A 22 -2.46 20.37 -7.50
N PHE A 23 -2.24 19.74 -6.34
CA PHE A 23 -1.20 18.74 -6.18
C PHE A 23 -1.69 17.30 -6.30
N TYR A 24 -2.99 17.05 -6.23
CA TYR A 24 -3.55 15.70 -6.35
C TYR A 24 -4.53 15.58 -7.52
N LEU A 25 -5.60 16.38 -7.55
CA LEU A 25 -6.63 16.23 -8.58
C LEU A 25 -6.13 16.60 -9.97
N TYR A 26 -5.38 17.70 -10.10
CA TYR A 26 -4.81 18.13 -11.37
C TYR A 26 -3.89 17.07 -12.01
N PRO A 27 -2.85 16.54 -11.33
CA PRO A 27 -2.03 15.48 -11.91
C PRO A 27 -2.81 14.18 -12.13
N PHE A 28 -3.79 13.85 -11.27
CA PHE A 28 -4.64 12.67 -11.46
C PHE A 28 -5.48 12.76 -12.75
N ILE A 29 -6.16 13.89 -12.97
CA ILE A 29 -6.94 14.12 -14.20
C ILE A 29 -6.04 14.13 -15.44
N THR A 30 -4.83 14.71 -15.32
CA THR A 30 -3.86 14.72 -16.41
C THR A 30 -3.39 13.30 -16.76
N SER A 31 -3.07 12.49 -15.75
CA SER A 31 -2.74 11.07 -15.93
C SER A 31 -3.90 10.30 -16.57
N LEU A 32 -5.13 10.56 -16.13
CA LEU A 32 -6.33 9.97 -16.69
C LEU A 32 -6.56 10.40 -18.15
N LYS A 33 -6.21 11.62 -18.55
CA LYS A 33 -6.26 12.02 -19.96
C LYS A 33 -5.24 11.24 -20.79
N TYR A 34 -4.00 11.14 -20.31
CA TYR A 34 -2.94 10.42 -21.00
C TYR A 34 -3.18 8.91 -21.11
N SER A 35 -4.01 8.30 -20.26
CA SER A 35 -4.35 6.89 -20.43
C SER A 35 -5.21 6.63 -21.68
N PHE A 36 -5.90 7.66 -22.20
CA PHE A 36 -6.65 7.60 -23.48
C PHE A 36 -5.83 8.07 -24.69
N THR A 37 -4.58 8.50 -24.50
CA THR A 37 -3.69 8.90 -25.58
C THR A 37 -2.57 7.86 -25.74
N LYS A 38 -1.88 7.85 -26.88
CA LYS A 38 -0.87 6.84 -27.17
C LYS A 38 0.32 6.90 -26.20
N GLY A 39 0.59 8.06 -25.60
CA GLY A 39 1.49 8.20 -24.47
C GLY A 39 1.66 9.64 -24.02
N VAL A 40 2.53 9.85 -23.02
CA VAL A 40 2.82 11.19 -22.45
C VAL A 40 3.46 12.14 -23.48
N PHE A 41 4.21 11.60 -24.45
CA PHE A 41 4.86 12.37 -25.51
C PHE A 41 4.12 12.32 -26.86
N ASP A 42 3.07 11.51 -26.96
CA ASP A 42 2.28 11.29 -28.17
C ASP A 42 0.80 11.44 -27.82
N ASP A 43 0.28 12.66 -28.01
CA ASP A 43 -1.10 13.06 -27.66
C ASP A 43 -2.14 12.54 -28.66
N THR A 44 -1.79 11.56 -29.49
CA THR A 44 -2.76 10.89 -30.37
C THR A 44 -3.80 10.14 -29.53
N PHE A 45 -5.07 10.50 -29.70
CA PHE A 45 -6.17 9.88 -28.98
C PHE A 45 -6.42 8.46 -29.50
N VAL A 46 -6.29 7.46 -28.62
CA VAL A 46 -6.46 6.03 -28.92
C VAL A 46 -7.59 5.39 -28.10
N ALA A 47 -8.40 6.21 -27.43
CA ALA A 47 -9.53 5.78 -26.59
C ALA A 47 -9.13 4.62 -25.65
N PHE A 48 -9.66 3.41 -25.87
CA PHE A 48 -9.47 2.26 -24.99
C PHE A 48 -8.36 1.29 -25.42
N ASP A 49 -7.64 1.56 -26.51
CA ASP A 49 -6.66 0.61 -27.07
C ASP A 49 -5.54 0.27 -26.07
N ASN A 50 -5.09 1.24 -25.28
CA ASN A 50 -4.09 1.00 -24.23
C ASN A 50 -4.61 0.02 -23.18
N TYR A 51 -5.87 0.14 -22.78
CA TYR A 51 -6.47 -0.75 -21.79
C TYR A 51 -6.59 -2.17 -22.34
N ILE A 52 -7.05 -2.33 -23.59
CA ILE A 52 -7.14 -3.64 -24.25
C ILE A 52 -5.74 -4.27 -24.35
N ARG A 53 -4.73 -3.50 -24.76
CA ARG A 53 -3.34 -3.96 -24.85
C ARG A 53 -2.80 -4.43 -23.50
N VAL A 54 -3.03 -3.68 -22.43
CA VAL A 54 -2.59 -4.05 -21.07
C VAL A 54 -3.34 -5.27 -20.56
N LEU A 55 -4.66 -5.32 -20.74
CA LEU A 55 -5.49 -6.46 -20.29
C LEU A 55 -5.14 -7.77 -21.00
N ASN A 56 -4.69 -7.71 -22.25
CA ASN A 56 -4.23 -8.87 -23.02
C ASN A 56 -2.75 -9.22 -22.79
N SER A 57 -2.01 -8.42 -22.02
CA SER A 57 -0.62 -8.74 -21.70
C SER A 57 -0.55 -9.87 -20.67
N GLU A 58 0.16 -10.95 -20.99
CA GLU A 58 0.38 -12.07 -20.07
C GLU A 58 1.05 -11.61 -18.76
N ALA A 59 2.03 -10.71 -18.85
CA ALA A 59 2.71 -10.15 -17.70
C ALA A 59 1.74 -9.39 -16.77
N PHE A 60 0.83 -8.59 -17.35
CA PHE A 60 -0.18 -7.87 -16.57
C PHE A 60 -1.18 -8.83 -15.93
N GLN A 61 -1.68 -9.82 -16.67
CA GLN A 61 -2.62 -10.80 -16.13
C GLN A 61 -2.01 -11.63 -15.01
N LEU A 62 -0.73 -12.02 -15.14
CA LEU A 62 0.01 -12.72 -14.10
C LEU A 62 0.19 -11.84 -12.86
N ALA A 63 0.62 -10.59 -13.04
CA ALA A 63 0.76 -9.62 -11.96
C ALA A 63 -0.57 -9.40 -11.24
N LEU A 64 -1.67 -9.18 -11.99
CA LEU A 64 -3.01 -8.99 -11.44
C LEU A 64 -3.47 -10.20 -10.63
N LYS A 65 -3.30 -11.43 -11.15
CA LYS A 65 -3.63 -12.67 -10.43
C LYS A 65 -2.85 -12.78 -9.14
N ASN A 66 -1.55 -12.49 -9.16
CA ASN A 66 -0.70 -12.53 -7.98
C ASN A 66 -1.11 -11.48 -6.94
N THR A 67 -1.38 -10.25 -7.36
CA THR A 67 -1.85 -9.17 -6.48
C THR A 67 -3.21 -9.48 -5.86
N VAL A 68 -4.17 -9.99 -6.65
CA VAL A 68 -5.49 -10.38 -6.16
C VAL A 68 -5.38 -11.54 -5.17
N LYS A 69 -4.62 -12.59 -5.51
CA LYS A 69 -4.37 -13.73 -4.61
C LYS A 69 -3.72 -13.27 -3.31
N PHE A 70 -2.73 -12.38 -3.39
CA PHE A 70 -2.08 -11.79 -2.22
C PHE A 70 -3.10 -11.04 -1.34
N TYR A 71 -3.95 -10.19 -1.91
CA TYR A 71 -4.94 -9.45 -1.12
C TYR A 71 -5.98 -10.35 -0.46
N ILE A 72 -6.51 -11.34 -1.19
CA ILE A 72 -7.53 -12.26 -0.67
C ILE A 72 -7.00 -13.07 0.51
N ILE A 73 -5.70 -13.41 0.53
CA ILE A 73 -5.09 -14.16 1.64
C ILE A 73 -4.68 -13.22 2.77
N THR A 74 -4.02 -12.11 2.44
CA THR A 74 -3.41 -11.20 3.42
C THR A 74 -4.45 -10.43 4.22
N PHE A 75 -5.52 -9.93 3.60
CA PHE A 75 -6.52 -9.13 4.32
C PHE A 75 -7.29 -9.90 5.40
N PRO A 76 -7.80 -11.12 5.16
CA PRO A 76 -8.41 -11.92 6.22
C PRO A 76 -7.40 -12.27 7.31
N LEU A 77 -6.19 -12.67 6.92
CA LEU A 77 -5.15 -13.06 7.86
C LEU A 77 -4.77 -11.89 8.79
N ILE A 78 -4.51 -10.70 8.24
CA ILE A 78 -4.18 -9.52 9.03
C ILE A 78 -5.35 -9.09 9.90
N MET A 79 -6.59 -9.23 9.43
CA MET A 79 -7.78 -8.88 10.21
C MET A 79 -7.97 -9.82 11.41
N ILE A 80 -7.82 -11.13 11.22
CA ILE A 80 -7.90 -12.14 12.30
C ILE A 80 -6.80 -11.89 13.32
N ILE A 81 -5.55 -11.74 12.87
CA ILE A 81 -4.39 -11.51 13.74
C ILE A 81 -4.55 -10.19 14.49
N SER A 82 -4.94 -9.11 13.81
CA SER A 82 -5.13 -7.79 14.43
C SER A 82 -6.23 -7.82 15.47
N LEU A 83 -7.36 -8.51 15.20
CA LEU A 83 -8.44 -8.66 16.16
C LEU A 83 -8.01 -9.49 17.37
N PHE A 84 -7.31 -10.60 17.14
CA PHE A 84 -6.76 -11.44 18.21
C PHE A 84 -5.87 -10.62 19.16
N PHE A 85 -4.92 -9.87 18.61
CA PHE A 85 -4.05 -9.01 19.42
C PHE A 85 -4.78 -7.83 20.05
N ALA A 86 -5.76 -7.22 19.36
CA ALA A 86 -6.56 -6.15 19.93
C ALA A 86 -7.33 -6.61 21.17
N VAL A 87 -7.92 -7.81 21.13
CA VAL A 87 -8.61 -8.43 22.28
C VAL A 87 -7.62 -8.76 23.40
N LEU A 88 -6.47 -9.36 23.07
CA LEU A 88 -5.43 -9.69 24.05
C LEU A 88 -4.94 -8.44 24.80
N VAL A 89 -4.60 -7.38 24.06
CA VAL A 89 -4.14 -6.12 24.64
C VAL A 89 -5.25 -5.44 25.45
N SER A 90 -6.49 -5.48 24.97
CA SER A 90 -7.64 -4.89 25.64
C SER A 90 -7.99 -5.61 26.95
N GLN A 91 -7.83 -6.93 27.04
CA GLN A 91 -8.19 -7.69 28.22
C GLN A 91 -7.05 -7.80 29.25
N TYR A 92 -5.83 -8.14 28.81
CA TYR A 92 -4.74 -8.52 29.70
C TYR A 92 -3.69 -7.43 29.93
N LEU A 93 -3.60 -6.45 29.02
CA LEU A 93 -2.54 -5.44 29.02
C LEU A 93 -3.07 -4.01 29.19
N LYS A 94 -4.25 -3.87 29.82
CA LYS A 94 -4.85 -2.56 30.13
C LYS A 94 -3.83 -1.69 30.89
N GLY A 95 -3.42 -0.59 30.25
CA GLY A 95 -2.49 0.39 30.82
C GLY A 95 -1.02 0.19 30.47
N ASN A 96 -0.63 -0.91 29.82
CA ASN A 96 0.78 -1.12 29.45
C ASN A 96 1.14 -0.31 28.19
N THR A 97 1.76 0.85 28.40
CA THR A 97 2.18 1.77 27.33
C THR A 97 3.28 1.19 26.45
N LEU A 98 4.05 0.21 26.92
CA LEU A 98 5.11 -0.42 26.14
C LEU A 98 4.54 -1.27 25.00
N PHE A 99 3.52 -2.09 25.25
CA PHE A 99 2.90 -2.89 24.19
C PHE A 99 2.29 -2.01 23.10
N LYS A 100 1.59 -0.93 23.46
CA LYS A 100 1.05 0.02 22.49
C LYS A 100 2.13 0.61 21.59
N LYS A 101 3.31 0.92 22.13
CA LYS A 101 4.45 1.42 21.36
C LYS A 101 4.99 0.37 20.38
N ILE A 102 5.11 -0.88 20.80
CA ILE A 102 5.58 -1.98 19.93
C ILE A 102 4.63 -2.20 18.74
N PHE A 103 3.30 -2.15 18.95
CA PHE A 103 2.33 -2.28 17.85
C PHE A 103 2.37 -1.11 16.86
N VAL A 104 2.71 0.10 17.31
CA VAL A 104 2.83 1.27 16.44
C VAL A 104 4.20 1.33 15.75
N LEU A 105 5.23 0.69 16.30
CA LEU A 105 6.59 0.73 15.77
C LEU A 105 6.69 0.42 14.26
N PRO A 106 6.03 -0.64 13.72
CA PRO A 106 6.08 -0.94 12.29
C PRO A 106 5.48 0.17 11.40
N LEU A 107 4.56 0.99 11.92
CA LEU A 107 3.94 2.08 11.18
C LEU A 107 4.89 3.26 10.94
N VAL A 108 5.92 3.39 11.77
CA VAL A 108 6.89 4.50 11.73
C VAL A 108 8.17 4.08 10.99
N ILE A 109 8.43 2.78 10.85
CA ILE A 109 9.59 2.26 10.12
C ILE A 109 9.39 2.50 8.62
N PRO A 110 10.36 3.13 7.92
CA PRO A 110 10.31 3.29 6.47
C PRO A 110 10.23 1.94 5.77
N THR A 111 9.41 1.85 4.72
CA THR A 111 9.21 0.62 3.95
C THR A 111 10.53 0.07 3.39
N ALA A 112 11.42 0.93 2.91
CA ALA A 112 12.74 0.54 2.42
C ALA A 112 13.59 -0.18 3.48
N SER A 113 13.56 0.29 4.73
CA SER A 113 14.27 -0.35 5.85
C SER A 113 13.70 -1.72 6.18
N LEU A 114 12.37 -1.87 6.10
CA LEU A 114 11.72 -3.15 6.31
C LEU A 114 12.11 -4.18 5.24
N VAL A 115 12.17 -3.76 3.97
CA VAL A 115 12.59 -4.63 2.85
C VAL A 115 14.03 -5.13 3.06
N LEU A 116 14.95 -4.22 3.45
CA LEU A 116 16.33 -4.59 3.76
C LEU A 116 16.41 -5.57 4.94
N PHE A 117 15.66 -5.31 6.02
CA PHE A 117 15.63 -6.18 7.19
C PHE A 117 15.14 -7.59 6.85
N ILE A 118 14.05 -7.70 6.08
CA ILE A 118 13.55 -9.00 5.59
C ILE A 118 14.60 -9.67 4.70
N GLY A 119 15.29 -8.91 3.84
CA GLY A 119 16.38 -9.42 3.00
C GLY A 119 17.55 -9.98 3.80
N ILE A 120 17.94 -9.36 4.92
CA ILE A 120 19.00 -9.86 5.81
C ILE A 120 18.58 -11.17 6.50
N LEU A 121 17.30 -11.27 6.87
CA LEU A 121 16.79 -12.45 7.56
C LEU A 121 16.59 -13.64 6.62
N PHE A 122 15.96 -13.41 5.46
CA PHE A 122 15.43 -14.45 4.58
C PHE A 122 16.01 -14.45 3.17
N GLY A 123 16.88 -13.51 2.81
CA GLY A 123 17.54 -13.49 1.51
C GLY A 123 18.60 -14.59 1.38
N ASP A 124 19.16 -14.72 0.18
CA ASP A 124 20.25 -15.66 -0.10
C ASP A 124 21.48 -15.32 0.75
N GLY A 125 21.93 -16.26 1.57
CA GLY A 125 22.98 -16.01 2.57
C GLY A 125 22.49 -15.37 3.88
N GLY A 126 21.19 -15.14 4.03
CA GLY A 126 20.56 -14.58 5.22
C GLY A 126 20.58 -15.53 6.43
N ILE A 127 20.41 -14.98 7.62
CA ILE A 127 20.57 -15.73 8.89
C ILE A 127 19.61 -16.92 8.94
N LEU A 128 18.33 -16.70 8.64
CA LEU A 128 17.32 -17.77 8.68
C LEU A 128 17.33 -18.61 7.40
N GLY A 129 17.65 -18.01 6.26
CA GLY A 129 17.81 -18.73 4.99
C GLY A 129 18.90 -19.79 5.06
N ASN A 130 20.05 -19.47 5.66
CA ASN A 130 21.16 -20.41 5.84
C ASN A 130 20.83 -21.52 6.85
N MET A 131 20.10 -21.21 7.93
CA MET A 131 19.66 -22.21 8.90
C MET A 131 18.67 -23.22 8.29
N LEU A 132 17.79 -22.76 7.40
CA LEU A 132 16.84 -23.63 6.69
C LEU A 132 17.51 -24.44 5.57
N ASN A 133 18.48 -23.86 4.86
CA ASN A 133 19.23 -24.55 3.80
C ASN A 133 20.35 -25.47 4.33
N SER A 134 20.79 -25.30 5.59
CA SER A 134 21.80 -26.19 6.18
C SER A 134 21.31 -27.62 6.41
N GLU A 135 19.99 -27.87 6.38
CA GLU A 135 19.42 -29.22 6.49
C GLU A 135 19.28 -29.93 5.13
N THR A 136 19.42 -29.23 4.00
CA THR A 136 19.34 -29.82 2.64
C THR A 136 20.68 -30.21 2.03
N ASN A 137 21.81 -29.81 2.61
CA ASN A 137 23.17 -30.20 2.16
C ASN A 137 23.69 -31.50 2.81
N TYR A 138 22.82 -32.31 3.44
CA TYR A 138 23.16 -33.65 3.93
C TYR A 138 22.72 -34.79 2.99
N ILE A 139 22.18 -34.45 1.81
CA ILE A 139 21.88 -35.41 0.75
C ILE A 139 22.55 -34.90 -0.54
N ASP A 140 23.87 -34.97 -0.56
CA ASP A 140 24.71 -35.22 -1.75
C ASP A 140 26.06 -35.77 -1.27
#